data_AF-A0A3B0B1G6-F1
#
_entry.id   AF-A0A3B0B1G6-F1
#
_cell.length_a   1.000
_cell.length_b   1.000
_cell.length_c   1.000
_cell.angle_alpha   90.00
_cell.angle_beta   90.00
_cell.angle_gamma   90.00
#
_symmetry.space_group_name_H-M   'P 1'
#
loop_
_entity.id
_entity.type
_entity.pdbx_description
1 polymer ?
#
loop_
_entity_poly.entity_id
_entity_poly.type
_entity_poly.pdbx_seq_one_letter_code
_entity_poly.pdbx_strand_id
1 'polypeptide(L)'
;MGSTVWMGLRGSEQWIKAPAPRTAFQPVGWSATTQDRNGRTSGRRSRATHMEYDLSWNTVPTETARLLSDMYYGVDSTNVDELVHWLDPMIKNALPAHWSFPGLSVTDGPIIGALQRPTGVVTAANAKKLPKVSALFTTTGGQAPVCYVPVPPGFAAHVGIHSASAAAERSIVSLQTFNGHTALAPSQALPAIAASDPTRFTTVIPQAGNMTGIGIRVQPGLNVGGTLLPSSGTIAGMMVEVLPIGQSPVGAGFIRGGGNSGCRMFDPPTEVPISAYFGRMSVSARLVEVGP
;
A
#
# COMPACT_ATOMS: atom_id res chain seq x y z
N MET A 1 -11.80 -4.92 17.85
CA MET A 1 -11.36 -5.31 16.49
C MET A 1 -10.12 -6.21 16.51
N GLY A 2 -9.96 -7.11 17.50
CA GLY A 2 -8.69 -7.84 17.70
C GLY A 2 -8.63 -9.26 17.14
N SER A 3 -9.70 -9.78 16.54
CA SER A 3 -9.78 -11.20 16.16
C SER A 3 -9.81 -11.46 14.66
N THR A 4 -9.94 -10.43 13.83
CA THR A 4 -10.05 -10.56 12.37
C THR A 4 -9.19 -9.53 11.65
N VAL A 5 -8.79 -9.88 10.42
CA VAL A 5 -8.06 -9.04 9.48
C VAL A 5 -8.80 -9.09 8.14
N TRP A 6 -8.88 -7.95 7.44
CA TRP A 6 -9.45 -7.90 6.10
C TRP A 6 -8.33 -8.21 5.11
N MET A 7 -8.42 -9.37 4.44
CA MET A 7 -7.36 -9.92 3.60
C MET A 7 -7.97 -10.66 2.41
N GLY A 8 -7.30 -10.62 1.27
CA GLY A 8 -7.68 -11.39 0.09
C GLY A 8 -6.94 -10.99 -1.18
N LEU A 9 -7.30 -11.64 -2.28
CA LEU A 9 -7.03 -11.14 -3.62
C LEU A 9 -7.96 -9.98 -3.92
N ARG A 10 -7.56 -9.10 -4.84
CA ARG A 10 -8.30 -7.90 -5.17
C ARG A 10 -9.71 -8.19 -5.69
N GLY A 11 -10.73 -7.77 -4.95
CA GLY A 11 -12.15 -8.01 -5.26
C GLY A 11 -12.77 -9.19 -4.52
N SER A 12 -11.94 -10.03 -3.90
CA SER A 12 -12.32 -11.22 -3.16
C SER A 12 -11.80 -11.14 -1.71
N GLU A 13 -11.58 -9.93 -1.21
CA GLU A 13 -11.16 -9.69 0.18
C GLU A 13 -12.30 -9.98 1.16
N GLN A 14 -11.94 -10.56 2.30
CA GLN A 14 -12.89 -10.93 3.35
C GLN A 14 -12.29 -10.86 4.74
N TRP A 15 -13.15 -10.84 5.76
CA TRP A 15 -12.72 -10.92 7.15
C TRP A 15 -12.28 -12.35 7.46
N ILE A 16 -10.97 -12.55 7.56
CA ILE A 16 -10.39 -13.80 8.06
C ILE A 16 -9.96 -13.62 9.51
N LYS A 17 -9.76 -14.73 10.23
CA LYS A 17 -9.18 -14.67 11.58
C LYS A 17 -7.82 -13.99 11.53
N ALA A 18 -7.52 -13.12 12.50
CA ALA A 18 -6.20 -12.52 12.61
C ALA A 18 -5.13 -13.62 12.85
N PRO A 19 -3.91 -13.45 12.29
CA PRO A 19 -2.82 -14.38 12.54
C PRO A 19 -2.44 -14.39 14.02
N ALA A 20 -1.67 -15.40 14.41
CA ALA A 20 -1.19 -15.57 15.75
C ALA A 20 -0.40 -14.34 16.21
N PRO A 21 -0.55 -13.95 17.48
CA PRO A 21 0.23 -12.84 18.02
C PRO A 21 1.72 -13.17 17.93
N ARG A 22 2.57 -12.12 17.81
CA ARG A 22 4.03 -12.23 17.63
C ARG A 22 4.48 -12.72 16.25
N THR A 23 3.61 -12.63 15.26
CA THR A 23 4.01 -12.72 13.86
C THR A 23 5.12 -11.70 13.56
N ALA A 24 6.18 -12.15 12.89
CA ALA A 24 7.30 -11.29 12.53
C ALA A 24 6.95 -10.47 11.29
N PHE A 25 7.00 -9.14 11.43
CA PHE A 25 6.90 -8.17 10.35
C PHE A 25 8.31 -7.63 10.10
N GLN A 26 8.99 -8.14 9.06
CA GLN A 26 10.41 -7.84 8.86
C GLN A 26 10.62 -6.98 7.62
N PRO A 27 11.18 -5.76 7.75
CA PRO A 27 11.67 -5.03 6.60
C PRO A 27 12.94 -5.71 6.09
N VAL A 28 12.91 -6.17 4.85
CA VAL A 28 14.05 -6.78 4.16
C VAL A 28 14.57 -5.78 3.13
N GLY A 29 15.89 -5.56 3.15
CA GLY A 29 16.53 -4.65 2.20
C GLY A 29 16.73 -5.32 0.85
N TRP A 30 16.53 -4.58 -0.24
CA TRP A 30 16.92 -5.05 -1.56
C TRP A 30 18.45 -5.11 -1.63
N SER A 31 18.98 -6.28 -1.96
CA SER A 31 20.41 -6.47 -2.18
C SER A 31 20.67 -7.26 -3.45
N ALA A 32 21.75 -6.90 -4.13
CA ALA A 32 22.25 -7.65 -5.26
C ALA A 32 23.72 -8.00 -4.95
N THR A 33 24.00 -9.30 -4.85
CA THR A 33 25.35 -9.81 -4.66
C THR A 33 25.77 -10.50 -5.95
N THR A 34 26.89 -10.08 -6.53
CA THR A 34 27.48 -10.71 -7.72
C THR A 34 28.76 -11.41 -7.29
N GLN A 35 28.86 -12.70 -7.61
CA GLN A 35 30.07 -13.49 -7.43
C GLN A 35 30.70 -13.70 -8.80
N ASP A 36 31.89 -13.12 -9.00
CA ASP A 36 32.67 -13.29 -10.21
C ASP A 36 33.33 -14.67 -10.21
N ARG A 37 33.55 -15.23 -11.41
CA ARG A 37 34.28 -16.51 -11.59
C ARG A 37 35.69 -16.53 -11.00
N ASN A 38 36.27 -15.35 -10.74
CA ASN A 38 37.59 -15.19 -10.12
C ASN A 38 37.54 -15.18 -8.58
N GLY A 39 36.40 -15.53 -7.97
CA GLY A 39 36.22 -15.57 -6.52
C GLY A 39 36.01 -14.20 -5.86
N ARG A 40 35.87 -13.12 -6.64
CA ARG A 40 35.52 -11.80 -6.12
C ARG A 40 34.01 -11.71 -5.90
N THR A 41 33.61 -11.16 -4.77
CA THR A 41 32.22 -10.85 -4.47
C THR A 41 32.06 -9.33 -4.39
N SER A 42 31.04 -8.80 -5.06
CA SER A 42 30.63 -7.42 -4.92
C SER A 42 29.16 -7.38 -4.49
N GLY A 43 28.82 -6.47 -3.58
CA GLY A 43 27.47 -6.33 -3.05
C GLY A 43 26.99 -4.89 -3.17
N ARG A 44 25.74 -4.71 -3.60
CA ARG A 44 25.03 -3.44 -3.54
C ARG A 44 23.79 -3.61 -2.66
N ARG A 45 23.53 -2.64 -1.78
CA ARG A 45 22.33 -2.60 -0.93
C ARG A 45 21.54 -1.34 -1.21
N SER A 46 20.23 -1.47 -1.33
CA SER A 46 19.29 -0.36 -1.46
C SER A 46 18.93 0.21 -0.08
N ARG A 47 18.59 1.50 -0.02
CA ARG A 47 17.91 2.10 1.15
C ARG A 47 16.43 1.76 1.21
N ALA A 48 15.84 1.34 0.09
CA ALA A 48 14.48 0.86 0.06
C ALA A 48 14.42 -0.57 0.62
N THR A 49 13.32 -0.86 1.30
CA THR A 49 13.01 -2.16 1.87
C THR A 49 11.65 -2.60 1.35
N HIS A 50 11.47 -3.90 1.18
CA HIS A 50 10.15 -4.53 1.11
C HIS A 50 9.83 -5.18 2.45
N MET A 51 8.57 -5.51 2.66
CA MET A 51 8.14 -6.23 3.86
C MET A 51 7.99 -7.73 3.56
N GLU A 52 8.47 -8.54 4.50
CA GLU A 52 8.17 -9.97 4.57
C GLU A 52 7.37 -10.28 5.82
N TYR A 53 6.43 -11.19 5.66
CA TYR A 53 5.43 -11.53 6.66
C TYR A 53 5.37 -13.04 6.81
N ASP A 54 5.62 -13.53 8.02
CA ASP A 54 5.48 -14.95 8.35
C ASP A 54 4.21 -15.16 9.19
N LEU A 55 3.08 -15.31 8.49
CA LEU A 55 1.76 -15.38 9.11
C LEU A 55 1.44 -16.82 9.49
N SER A 56 0.99 -17.03 10.72
CA SER A 56 0.51 -18.32 11.19
C SER A 56 -0.86 -18.21 11.84
N TRP A 57 -1.67 -19.25 11.72
CA TRP A 57 -3.01 -19.35 12.28
C TRP A 57 -3.13 -20.67 13.04
N ASN A 58 -2.94 -20.62 14.36
CA ASN A 58 -2.87 -21.81 15.21
C ASN A 58 -4.14 -22.67 15.22
N THR A 59 -5.31 -22.08 14.94
CA THR A 59 -6.57 -22.80 14.87
C THR A 59 -7.58 -22.01 14.05
N VAL A 60 -7.96 -22.54 12.90
CA VAL A 60 -8.97 -22.01 12.00
C VAL A 60 -9.92 -23.13 11.56
N PRO A 61 -11.18 -22.81 11.20
CA PRO A 61 -12.04 -23.75 10.50
C PRO A 61 -11.41 -24.21 9.18
N THR A 62 -11.71 -25.43 8.74
CA THR A 62 -11.27 -25.97 7.45
C THR A 62 -11.62 -25.06 6.28
N GLU A 63 -12.78 -24.39 6.30
CA GLU A 63 -13.18 -23.43 5.26
C GLU A 63 -12.22 -22.24 5.18
N THR A 64 -11.79 -21.68 6.32
CA THR A 64 -10.81 -20.59 6.33
C THR A 64 -9.43 -21.06 5.88
N ALA A 65 -9.04 -22.29 6.21
CA ALA A 65 -7.80 -22.87 5.71
C ALA A 65 -7.82 -23.01 4.18
N ARG A 66 -8.94 -23.52 3.65
CA ARG A 66 -9.18 -23.60 2.20
C ARG A 66 -9.09 -22.23 1.53
N LEU A 67 -9.71 -21.20 2.10
CA LEU A 67 -9.61 -19.83 1.58
C LEU A 67 -8.16 -19.32 1.50
N LEU A 68 -7.33 -19.64 2.51
CA LEU A 68 -5.91 -19.29 2.48
C LEU A 68 -5.14 -19.99 1.35
N SER A 69 -5.48 -21.25 1.08
CA SER A 69 -4.92 -22.00 -0.04
C SER A 69 -5.47 -21.53 -1.40
N ASP A 70 -6.76 -21.21 -1.49
CA ASP A 70 -7.39 -20.69 -2.71
C ASP A 70 -6.77 -19.34 -3.11
N MET A 71 -6.35 -18.51 -2.13
CA MET A 71 -5.55 -17.31 -2.39
C MET A 71 -4.18 -17.61 -3.01
N TYR A 72 -3.50 -18.67 -2.58
CA TYR A 72 -2.22 -19.09 -3.17
C TYR A 72 -2.38 -19.52 -4.63
N TYR A 73 -3.43 -20.29 -4.92
CA TYR A 73 -3.72 -20.79 -6.26
C TYR A 73 -4.43 -19.78 -7.16
N GLY A 74 -4.79 -18.59 -6.65
CA GLY A 74 -5.47 -17.55 -7.42
C GLY A 74 -6.90 -17.91 -7.83
N VAL A 75 -7.56 -18.86 -7.14
CA VAL A 75 -8.87 -19.41 -7.55
C VAL A 75 -9.94 -18.34 -7.65
N ASP A 76 -9.92 -17.38 -6.73
CA ASP A 76 -10.91 -16.31 -6.64
C ASP A 76 -10.54 -15.07 -7.47
N SER A 77 -9.53 -15.17 -8.34
CA SER A 77 -9.08 -14.09 -9.20
C SER A 77 -9.17 -14.47 -10.68
N THR A 78 -9.51 -13.49 -11.51
CA THR A 78 -9.37 -13.62 -12.97
C THR A 78 -7.92 -13.55 -13.44
N ASN A 79 -7.02 -13.10 -12.56
CA ASN A 79 -5.60 -12.98 -12.78
C ASN A 79 -4.85 -13.97 -11.88
N VAL A 80 -4.13 -14.92 -12.48
CA VAL A 80 -3.36 -15.95 -11.76
C VAL A 80 -2.15 -15.39 -11.01
N ASP A 81 -1.66 -14.21 -11.39
CA ASP A 81 -0.57 -13.51 -10.71
C ASP A 81 -1.09 -12.39 -9.78
N GLU A 82 -2.33 -12.51 -9.30
CA GLU A 82 -2.91 -11.50 -8.43
C GLU A 82 -2.22 -11.42 -7.07
N LEU A 83 -2.11 -10.19 -6.56
CA LEU A 83 -1.46 -9.93 -5.29
C LEU A 83 -2.47 -10.03 -4.14
N VAL A 84 -1.98 -10.55 -3.03
CA VAL A 84 -2.70 -10.58 -1.76
C VAL A 84 -2.55 -9.20 -1.10
N HIS A 85 -3.68 -8.60 -0.78
CA HIS A 85 -3.77 -7.35 -0.06
C HIS A 85 -4.45 -7.57 1.29
N TRP A 86 -4.00 -6.84 2.31
CA TRP A 86 -4.69 -6.82 3.60
C TRP A 86 -4.47 -5.52 4.35
N LEU A 87 -5.35 -5.27 5.32
CA LEU A 87 -5.22 -4.17 6.28
C LEU A 87 -4.72 -4.69 7.62
N ASP A 88 -3.50 -4.33 7.99
CA ASP A 88 -3.01 -4.57 9.35
C ASP A 88 -3.67 -3.58 10.34
N PRO A 89 -4.43 -4.05 11.35
CA PRO A 89 -5.09 -3.18 12.31
C PRO A 89 -4.12 -2.40 13.22
N MET A 90 -2.83 -2.78 13.28
CA MET A 90 -1.81 -2.08 14.06
C MET A 90 -1.20 -0.90 13.31
N ILE A 91 -1.37 -0.84 12.00
CA ILE A 91 -0.76 0.17 11.14
C ILE A 91 -1.75 1.32 10.94
N LYS A 92 -1.27 2.55 11.14
CA LYS A 92 -2.08 3.77 10.91
C LYS A 92 -2.05 4.25 9.46
N ASN A 93 -0.92 4.11 8.78
CA ASN A 93 -0.79 4.48 7.37
C ASN A 93 -0.72 3.23 6.50
N ALA A 94 -1.83 2.91 5.84
CA ALA A 94 -2.03 1.74 5.00
C ALA A 94 -1.20 1.76 3.71
N LEU A 95 -0.56 2.88 3.37
CA LEU A 95 0.40 2.91 2.28
C LEU A 95 1.69 2.16 2.64
N PRO A 96 2.35 1.51 1.66
CA PRO A 96 3.70 1.04 1.84
C PRO A 96 4.68 2.22 1.98
N ALA A 97 5.85 1.95 2.55
CA ALA A 97 6.82 2.98 2.92
C ALA A 97 7.23 3.87 1.72
N HIS A 98 7.46 3.28 0.55
CA HIS A 98 7.91 3.98 -0.66
C HIS A 98 6.83 4.88 -1.27
N TRP A 99 5.54 4.56 -1.09
CA TRP A 99 4.44 5.45 -1.44
C TRP A 99 4.25 6.55 -0.41
N SER A 100 4.32 6.22 0.89
CA SER A 100 4.15 7.22 1.94
C SER A 100 5.26 8.29 1.93
N PHE A 101 6.47 7.90 1.54
CA PHE A 101 7.65 8.77 1.45
C PHE A 101 8.25 8.69 0.04
N PRO A 102 7.71 9.47 -0.93
CA PRO A 102 8.17 9.45 -2.32
C PRO A 102 9.64 9.81 -2.51
N GLY A 103 10.28 10.49 -1.55
CA GLY A 103 11.72 10.75 -1.59
C GLY A 103 12.59 9.48 -1.64
N LEU A 104 12.07 8.31 -1.22
CA LEU A 104 12.75 7.03 -1.45
C LEU A 104 12.91 6.73 -2.95
N SER A 105 11.93 7.11 -3.76
CA SER A 105 11.96 6.96 -5.22
C SER A 105 13.02 7.83 -5.89
N VAL A 106 13.58 8.84 -5.22
CA VAL A 106 14.66 9.67 -5.78
C VAL A 106 16.00 8.93 -5.82
N THR A 107 16.19 7.95 -4.92
CA THR A 107 17.45 7.21 -4.78
C THR A 107 17.29 5.80 -5.33
N ASP A 108 16.84 4.88 -4.48
CA ASP A 108 16.85 3.44 -4.77
C ASP A 108 15.46 2.79 -4.62
N GLY A 109 14.43 3.57 -4.27
CA GLY A 109 13.06 3.09 -4.16
C GLY A 109 12.40 2.79 -5.52
N PRO A 110 11.35 1.95 -5.54
CA PRO A 110 10.51 1.76 -6.71
C PRO A 110 9.97 3.08 -7.23
N ILE A 111 9.89 3.22 -8.55
CA ILE A 111 9.35 4.43 -9.17
C ILE A 111 7.82 4.39 -9.05
N ILE A 112 7.24 5.34 -8.31
CA ILE A 112 5.78 5.44 -8.13
C ILE A 112 5.10 6.36 -9.16
N GLY A 113 5.89 7.11 -9.92
CA GLY A 113 5.42 7.88 -11.08
C GLY A 113 5.37 7.03 -12.33
N ALA A 114 5.23 7.66 -13.50
CA ALA A 114 5.42 6.98 -14.79
C ALA A 114 6.89 6.53 -14.96
N LEU A 115 7.42 6.51 -16.19
CA LEU A 115 8.71 5.90 -16.50
C LEU A 115 9.96 6.67 -16.01
N GLN A 116 9.81 7.82 -15.35
CA GLN A 116 10.93 8.66 -14.93
C GLN A 116 11.07 8.73 -13.41
N ARG A 117 12.30 8.53 -12.95
CA ARG A 117 12.68 8.75 -11.54
C ARG A 117 12.48 10.23 -11.18
N PRO A 118 11.80 10.56 -10.06
CA PRO A 118 11.65 11.95 -9.64
C PRO A 118 12.97 12.58 -9.20
N THR A 119 13.02 13.90 -9.23
CA THR A 119 14.16 14.68 -8.70
C THR A 119 13.92 15.01 -7.22
N GLY A 120 14.96 14.96 -6.40
CA GLY A 120 14.88 15.34 -4.99
C GLY A 120 14.79 16.85 -4.82
N VAL A 121 13.87 17.32 -3.99
CA VAL A 121 13.74 18.73 -3.60
C VAL A 121 13.69 18.82 -2.07
N VAL A 122 14.23 19.89 -1.49
CA VAL A 122 14.16 20.09 -0.04
C VAL A 122 12.72 20.40 0.36
N THR A 123 12.18 19.65 1.31
CA THR A 123 10.87 19.95 1.90
C THR A 123 10.97 21.19 2.78
N ALA A 124 10.05 22.13 2.64
CA ALA A 124 10.00 23.30 3.51
C ALA A 124 9.90 22.92 4.99
N ALA A 125 10.36 23.81 5.87
CA ALA A 125 10.24 23.64 7.31
C ALA A 125 8.77 23.40 7.68
N ASN A 126 8.51 22.36 8.46
CA ASN A 126 7.15 21.92 8.76
C ASN A 126 7.05 21.37 10.18
N ALA A 127 5.91 21.63 10.83
CA ALA A 127 5.61 21.12 12.17
C ALA A 127 5.20 19.63 12.15
N LYS A 128 4.86 19.10 10.96
CA LYS A 128 4.37 17.73 10.78
C LYS A 128 5.45 16.66 10.80
N LYS A 129 6.73 17.01 10.90
CA LYS A 129 7.85 16.06 10.74
C LYS A 129 7.77 15.29 9.40
N LEU A 130 7.27 15.94 8.36
CA LEU A 130 7.35 15.44 6.99
C LEU A 130 8.83 15.16 6.65
N PRO A 131 9.09 14.18 5.76
CA PRO A 131 10.44 13.89 5.32
C PRO A 131 11.14 15.14 4.78
N LYS A 132 12.45 15.28 5.07
CA LYS A 132 13.25 16.46 4.67
C LYS A 132 13.47 16.58 3.16
N VAL A 133 13.29 15.47 2.43
CA VAL A 133 13.44 15.40 0.98
C VAL A 133 12.07 15.08 0.40
N SER A 134 11.60 15.87 -0.54
CA SER A 134 10.41 15.61 -1.34
C SER A 134 10.80 15.10 -2.72
N ALA A 135 9.85 14.50 -3.43
CA ALA A 135 10.02 14.10 -4.81
C ALA A 135 9.30 15.08 -5.74
N LEU A 136 10.03 15.68 -6.68
CA LEU A 136 9.49 16.44 -7.79
C LEU A 136 9.28 15.49 -8.98
N PHE A 137 8.02 15.33 -9.36
CA PHE A 137 7.64 14.61 -10.56
C PHE A 137 7.36 15.61 -11.67
N THR A 138 7.83 15.28 -12.87
CA THR A 138 7.56 16.03 -14.10
C THR A 138 6.85 15.11 -15.07
N THR A 139 6.12 15.71 -16.01
CA THR A 139 5.31 14.97 -16.98
C THR A 139 6.20 14.10 -17.81
N THR A 140 5.93 12.81 -17.78
CA THR A 140 6.44 11.86 -18.75
C THR A 140 5.27 11.01 -19.20
N GLY A 141 5.18 10.79 -20.51
CA GLY A 141 4.23 9.82 -21.05
C GLY A 141 4.44 8.45 -20.42
N GLY A 142 3.38 7.65 -20.35
CA GLY A 142 3.40 6.32 -19.76
C GLY A 142 2.34 6.13 -18.67
N GLN A 143 2.15 4.87 -18.31
CA GLN A 143 1.22 4.47 -17.27
C GLN A 143 1.94 4.44 -15.93
N ALA A 144 1.49 5.24 -14.96
CA ALA A 144 1.98 5.16 -13.58
C ALA A 144 1.40 3.91 -12.89
N PRO A 145 2.16 3.26 -11.98
CA PRO A 145 1.66 2.16 -11.18
C PRO A 145 0.51 2.62 -10.27
N VAL A 146 -0.27 1.65 -9.79
CA VAL A 146 -1.41 1.91 -8.90
C VAL A 146 -1.14 1.29 -7.55
N CYS A 147 -1.12 2.10 -6.50
CA CYS A 147 -1.18 1.58 -5.14
C CYS A 147 -2.63 1.30 -4.79
N TYR A 148 -2.97 0.02 -4.68
CA TYR A 148 -4.28 -0.40 -4.21
C TYR A 148 -4.28 -0.50 -2.68
N VAL A 149 -5.29 0.10 -2.04
CA VAL A 149 -5.55 -0.02 -0.61
C VAL A 149 -6.97 -0.57 -0.44
N PRO A 150 -7.14 -1.78 0.13
CA PRO A 150 -8.47 -2.34 0.36
C PRO A 150 -9.23 -1.51 1.40
N VAL A 151 -10.55 -1.38 1.22
CA VAL A 151 -11.44 -0.65 2.13
C VAL A 151 -12.62 -1.55 2.48
N PRO A 152 -12.65 -2.14 3.70
CA PRO A 152 -13.69 -3.07 4.10
C PRO A 152 -15.07 -2.40 4.18
N PRO A 153 -16.17 -3.18 4.09
CA PRO A 153 -17.50 -2.70 4.39
C PRO A 153 -17.60 -2.08 5.79
N GLY A 154 -18.20 -0.89 5.88
CA GLY A 154 -18.32 -0.13 7.14
C GLY A 154 -17.10 0.73 7.50
N PHE A 155 -16.10 0.82 6.61
CA PHE A 155 -14.92 1.66 6.78
C PHE A 155 -14.86 2.79 5.74
N ALA A 156 -14.02 3.79 6.00
CA ALA A 156 -13.69 4.89 5.10
C ALA A 156 -12.18 5.05 5.00
N ALA A 157 -11.68 5.33 3.79
CA ALA A 157 -10.30 5.71 3.57
C ALA A 157 -10.15 7.23 3.70
N HIS A 158 -9.34 7.66 4.65
CA HIS A 158 -8.91 9.06 4.81
C HIS A 158 -7.60 9.24 4.09
N VAL A 159 -7.57 10.11 3.07
CA VAL A 159 -6.42 10.30 2.18
C VAL A 159 -5.87 11.72 2.32
N GLY A 160 -4.55 11.81 2.43
CA GLY A 160 -3.79 13.06 2.56
C GLY A 160 -2.54 13.05 1.72
N ILE A 161 -2.38 14.08 0.88
CA ILE A 161 -1.21 14.27 0.02
C ILE A 161 -0.54 15.57 0.43
N HIS A 162 0.74 15.54 0.78
CA HIS A 162 1.48 16.73 1.22
C HIS A 162 2.45 17.19 0.14
N SER A 163 2.42 18.49 -0.19
CA SER A 163 3.40 19.12 -1.08
C SER A 163 4.67 19.49 -0.32
N ALA A 164 5.76 19.77 -1.06
CA ALA A 164 7.01 20.24 -0.48
C ALA A 164 6.96 21.72 -0.06
N SER A 165 6.06 22.48 -0.67
CA SER A 165 5.93 23.93 -0.50
C SER A 165 5.20 24.30 0.79
N ALA A 166 5.52 25.47 1.32
CA ALA A 166 4.80 26.09 2.42
C ALA A 166 3.42 26.63 1.99
N ALA A 167 3.13 26.65 0.68
CA ALA A 167 1.82 27.00 0.12
C ALA A 167 1.15 25.78 -0.51
N ALA A 168 -0.19 25.83 -0.64
CA ALA A 168 -0.94 24.79 -1.30
C ALA A 168 -0.57 24.72 -2.79
N GLU A 169 -0.21 23.54 -3.27
CA GLU A 169 0.04 23.26 -4.68
C GLU A 169 -1.15 22.49 -5.26
N ARG A 170 -1.32 22.54 -6.58
CA ARG A 170 -2.21 21.57 -7.23
C ARG A 170 -1.52 20.21 -7.21
N SER A 171 -2.24 19.18 -6.78
CA SER A 171 -1.69 17.83 -6.75
C SER A 171 -1.56 17.24 -8.14
N ILE A 172 -0.59 16.35 -8.29
CA ILE A 172 -0.38 15.46 -9.44
C ILE A 172 -0.89 14.03 -9.14
N VAL A 173 -1.57 13.85 -8.01
CA VAL A 173 -2.07 12.56 -7.53
C VAL A 173 -3.55 12.44 -7.86
N SER A 174 -3.92 11.30 -8.43
CA SER A 174 -5.31 10.92 -8.68
C SER A 174 -5.71 9.71 -7.83
N LEU A 175 -6.99 9.69 -7.44
CA LEU A 175 -7.63 8.58 -6.75
C LEU A 175 -8.72 7.97 -7.61
N GLN A 176 -8.90 6.66 -7.55
CA GLN A 176 -9.99 5.95 -8.21
C GLN A 176 -10.54 4.85 -7.29
N THR A 177 -11.85 4.66 -7.27
CA THR A 177 -12.50 3.58 -6.52
C THR A 177 -12.62 2.33 -7.39
N PHE A 178 -12.53 1.15 -6.76
CA PHE A 178 -12.52 -0.13 -7.45
C PHE A 178 -13.48 -1.15 -6.82
N ASN A 179 -14.02 -2.02 -7.67
CA ASN A 179 -14.57 -3.32 -7.32
C ASN A 179 -13.71 -4.38 -8.01
N GLY A 180 -12.82 -5.01 -7.24
CA GLY A 180 -11.75 -5.84 -7.79
C GLY A 180 -10.90 -5.02 -8.76
N HIS A 181 -10.74 -5.50 -10.00
CA HIS A 181 -10.01 -4.80 -11.07
C HIS A 181 -10.83 -3.74 -11.80
N THR A 182 -12.14 -3.69 -11.57
CA THR A 182 -13.04 -2.79 -12.30
C THR A 182 -13.10 -1.45 -11.60
N ALA A 183 -12.77 -0.38 -12.32
CA ALA A 183 -12.98 0.98 -11.84
C ALA A 183 -14.47 1.28 -11.71
N LEU A 184 -14.90 1.80 -10.56
CA LEU A 184 -16.31 2.14 -10.30
C LEU A 184 -16.66 3.58 -10.71
N ALA A 185 -15.67 4.45 -10.74
CA ALA A 185 -15.83 5.86 -11.09
C ALA A 185 -14.63 6.37 -11.90
N PRO A 186 -14.79 7.48 -12.65
CA PRO A 186 -13.65 8.20 -13.18
C PRO A 186 -12.68 8.57 -12.05
N SER A 187 -11.39 8.60 -12.37
CA SER A 187 -10.39 9.10 -11.43
C SER A 187 -10.72 10.53 -11.00
N GLN A 188 -10.37 10.89 -9.77
CA GLN A 188 -10.55 12.21 -9.19
C GLN A 188 -9.19 12.79 -8.79
N ALA A 189 -8.98 14.08 -9.03
CA ALA A 189 -7.80 14.79 -8.57
C ALA A 189 -7.86 14.96 -7.05
N LEU A 190 -6.80 14.58 -6.34
CA LEU A 190 -6.72 14.84 -4.89
C LEU A 190 -6.20 16.26 -4.65
N PRO A 191 -6.70 17.00 -3.65
CA PRO A 191 -6.06 18.25 -3.24
C PRO A 191 -4.71 17.96 -2.55
N ALA A 192 -3.70 18.80 -2.78
CA ALA A 192 -2.45 18.74 -2.02
C ALA A 192 -2.52 19.69 -0.84
N ILE A 193 -1.97 19.24 0.29
CA ILE A 193 -1.91 19.94 1.55
C ILE A 193 -0.52 20.57 1.66
N ALA A 194 -0.46 21.86 1.95
CA ALA A 194 0.81 22.54 2.18
C ALA A 194 1.59 21.91 3.34
N ALA A 195 2.93 22.01 3.29
CA ALA A 195 3.78 21.52 4.37
C ALA A 195 3.53 22.27 5.70
N SER A 196 3.07 23.53 5.63
CA SER A 196 2.77 24.41 6.77
C SER A 196 1.37 24.20 7.38
N ASP A 197 0.42 23.68 6.60
CA ASP A 197 -0.97 23.47 7.02
C ASP A 197 -1.01 22.42 8.16
N PRO A 198 -1.89 22.50 9.18
CA PRO A 198 -2.02 21.46 10.21
C PRO A 198 -2.80 20.20 9.78
N THR A 199 -3.61 20.26 8.72
CA THR A 199 -4.50 19.17 8.28
C THR A 199 -3.72 17.94 7.80
N ARG A 200 -4.15 16.72 8.16
CA ARG A 200 -3.51 15.48 7.68
C ARG A 200 -4.21 14.86 6.49
N PHE A 201 -5.53 15.00 6.44
CA PHE A 201 -6.38 14.36 5.44
C PHE A 201 -7.36 15.40 4.94
N THR A 202 -7.58 15.40 3.62
CA THR A 202 -8.47 16.34 2.92
C THR A 202 -9.58 15.61 2.18
N THR A 203 -9.40 14.31 1.96
CA THR A 203 -10.34 13.48 1.20
C THR A 203 -10.75 12.30 2.06
N VAL A 204 -12.05 12.04 2.14
CA VAL A 204 -12.62 10.89 2.84
C VAL A 204 -13.48 10.13 1.85
N ILE A 205 -13.16 8.85 1.64
CA ILE A 205 -13.88 7.96 0.73
C ILE A 205 -14.54 6.85 1.57
N PRO A 206 -15.84 6.97 1.90
CA PRO A 206 -16.55 5.90 2.57
C PRO A 206 -16.71 4.69 1.65
N GLN A 207 -16.64 3.48 2.21
CA GLN A 207 -17.05 2.29 1.50
C GLN A 207 -18.53 2.38 1.13
N ALA A 208 -18.82 2.18 -0.15
CA ALA A 208 -20.18 2.27 -0.69
C ALA A 208 -20.40 1.16 -1.74
N GLY A 209 -21.59 0.57 -1.71
CA GLY A 209 -21.98 -0.48 -2.66
C GLY A 209 -21.01 -1.65 -2.68
N ASN A 210 -20.55 -2.01 -3.88
CA ASN A 210 -19.60 -3.09 -4.15
C ASN A 210 -18.12 -2.63 -4.20
N MET A 211 -17.80 -1.45 -3.65
CA MET A 211 -16.41 -1.01 -3.58
C MET A 211 -15.58 -1.92 -2.67
N THR A 212 -14.46 -2.41 -3.19
CA THR A 212 -13.50 -3.25 -2.45
C THR A 212 -12.27 -2.46 -2.00
N GLY A 213 -11.95 -1.36 -2.68
CA GLY A 213 -10.83 -0.50 -2.29
C GLY A 213 -10.64 0.76 -3.12
N ILE A 214 -9.56 1.46 -2.85
CA ILE A 214 -9.11 2.65 -3.58
C ILE A 214 -7.77 2.38 -4.26
N GLY A 215 -7.56 2.97 -5.44
CA GLY A 215 -6.28 3.00 -6.13
C GLY A 215 -5.76 4.42 -6.23
N ILE A 216 -4.48 4.60 -5.93
CA ILE A 216 -3.79 5.89 -5.97
C ILE A 216 -2.72 5.84 -7.05
N ARG A 217 -2.63 6.91 -7.85
CA ARG A 217 -1.63 7.06 -8.92
C ARG A 217 -0.96 8.43 -8.84
N VAL A 218 0.35 8.47 -9.09
CA VAL A 218 1.11 9.73 -9.25
C VAL A 218 1.36 9.95 -10.73
N GLN A 219 0.60 10.85 -11.37
CA GLN A 219 0.69 11.06 -12.81
C GLN A 219 0.50 12.55 -13.16
N PRO A 220 1.61 13.33 -13.23
CA PRO A 220 1.56 14.70 -13.72
C PRO A 220 0.96 14.77 -15.13
N GLY A 221 0.23 15.84 -15.43
CA GLY A 221 -0.33 16.12 -16.76
C GLY A 221 -1.46 15.19 -17.20
N LEU A 222 -1.98 14.33 -16.33
CA LEU A 222 -3.14 13.50 -16.64
C LEU A 222 -4.42 14.35 -16.66
N ASN A 223 -5.30 14.11 -17.62
CA ASN A 223 -6.66 14.64 -17.58
C ASN A 223 -7.56 13.71 -16.75
N VAL A 224 -8.05 14.24 -15.63
CA VAL A 224 -8.79 13.49 -14.61
C VAL A 224 -10.16 14.14 -14.45
N GLY A 225 -11.22 13.48 -14.93
CA GLY A 225 -12.59 13.99 -14.86
C GLY A 225 -12.77 15.36 -15.54
N GLY A 226 -12.03 15.63 -16.63
CA GLY A 226 -12.05 16.92 -17.33
C GLY A 226 -11.10 17.97 -16.76
N THR A 227 -10.41 17.68 -15.66
CA THR A 227 -9.40 18.56 -15.07
C THR A 227 -8.00 18.10 -15.44
N LEU A 228 -7.23 18.94 -16.13
CA LEU A 228 -5.82 18.68 -16.40
C LEU A 228 -5.00 18.87 -15.12
N LEU A 229 -4.38 17.80 -14.64
CA LEU A 229 -3.41 17.88 -13.55
C LEU A 229 -2.18 18.68 -13.99
N PRO A 230 -1.47 19.35 -13.06
CA PRO A 230 -0.24 20.07 -13.38
C PRO A 230 0.77 19.17 -14.08
N SER A 231 1.54 19.74 -15.02
CA SER A 231 2.64 19.06 -15.70
C SER A 231 3.80 18.70 -14.76
N SER A 232 3.88 19.31 -13.58
CA SER A 232 4.84 18.95 -12.54
C SER A 232 4.27 19.23 -11.16
N GLY A 233 4.72 18.48 -10.15
CA GLY A 233 4.32 18.70 -8.77
C GLY A 233 5.27 18.04 -7.79
N THR A 234 5.33 18.57 -6.58
CA THR A 234 6.13 18.01 -5.50
C THR A 234 5.27 17.19 -4.53
N ILE A 235 5.81 16.07 -4.06
CA ILE A 235 5.18 15.26 -3.01
C ILE A 235 6.20 15.03 -1.89
N ALA A 236 5.89 15.58 -0.72
CA ALA A 236 6.65 15.41 0.52
C ALA A 236 6.26 14.11 1.25
N GLY A 237 4.97 13.77 1.23
CA GLY A 237 4.48 12.55 1.84
C GLY A 237 3.02 12.27 1.50
N MET A 238 2.64 11.00 1.59
CA MET A 238 1.27 10.53 1.38
C MET A 238 0.83 9.69 2.58
N MET A 239 -0.44 9.81 2.96
CA MET A 239 -1.05 9.04 4.03
C MET A 239 -2.43 8.54 3.62
N VAL A 240 -2.69 7.27 3.95
CA VAL A 240 -4.02 6.67 3.88
C VAL A 240 -4.30 5.99 5.21
N GLU A 241 -5.34 6.41 5.92
CA GLU A 241 -5.80 5.78 7.15
C GLU A 241 -7.20 5.21 6.92
N VAL A 242 -7.40 3.92 7.17
CA VAL A 242 -8.70 3.25 6.97
C VAL A 242 -9.36 3.08 8.33
N LEU A 243 -10.48 3.77 8.55
CA LEU A 243 -11.17 3.82 9.84
C LEU A 243 -12.64 3.45 9.68
N PRO A 244 -13.29 2.95 10.73
CA PRO A 244 -14.74 2.78 10.73
C PRO A 244 -15.44 4.09 10.37
N ILE A 245 -16.51 4.00 9.58
CA ILE A 245 -17.29 5.18 9.18
C ILE A 245 -17.76 5.93 10.43
N GLY A 246 -17.58 7.25 10.42
CA GLY A 246 -17.89 8.14 11.54
C GLY A 246 -16.74 8.35 12.53
N GLN A 247 -15.65 7.58 12.43
CA GLN A 247 -14.41 7.88 13.17
C GLN A 247 -13.56 8.91 12.42
N SER A 248 -12.74 9.63 13.18
CA SER A 248 -11.80 10.61 12.65
C SER A 248 -10.37 10.23 13.02
N PRO A 249 -9.40 10.39 12.10
CA PRO A 249 -8.00 10.12 12.38
C PRO A 249 -7.47 10.91 13.58
N VAL A 250 -6.84 10.21 14.53
CA VAL A 250 -6.26 10.82 15.74
C VAL A 250 -4.75 10.93 15.63
N GLY A 251 -4.19 12.07 16.08
CA GLY A 251 -2.75 12.32 16.14
C GLY A 251 -2.30 13.52 15.29
N ALA A 252 -1.05 13.93 15.52
CA ALA A 252 -0.41 15.03 14.82
C ALA A 252 0.78 14.54 14.00
N GLY A 253 0.97 15.17 12.85
CA GLY A 253 2.14 14.96 12.00
C GLY A 253 2.04 13.78 11.02
N PHE A 254 3.13 13.62 10.29
CA PHE A 254 3.33 12.59 9.28
C PHE A 254 3.58 11.23 9.93
N ILE A 255 2.93 10.21 9.40
CA ILE A 255 3.10 8.83 9.80
C ILE A 255 3.65 8.07 8.60
N ARG A 256 4.83 7.46 8.76
CA ARG A 256 5.41 6.60 7.73
C ARG A 256 4.44 5.45 7.43
N GLY A 257 4.31 5.12 6.15
CA GLY A 257 3.59 3.97 5.65
C GLY A 257 4.15 2.66 6.22
N GLY A 258 3.26 1.85 6.77
CA GLY A 258 3.56 0.50 7.24
C GLY A 258 2.83 -0.59 6.45
N GLY A 259 1.89 -0.20 5.58
CA GLY A 259 1.12 -1.16 4.78
C GLY A 259 1.97 -1.86 3.71
N ASN A 260 1.28 -2.59 2.84
CA ASN A 260 1.90 -3.34 1.75
C ASN A 260 1.44 -2.77 0.39
N SER A 261 2.28 -2.92 -0.63
CA SER A 261 1.90 -2.64 -2.02
C SER A 261 1.18 -3.80 -2.71
N GLY A 262 0.83 -4.86 -1.97
CA GLY A 262 0.47 -6.17 -2.50
C GLY A 262 1.61 -7.18 -2.32
N CYS A 263 1.25 -8.39 -1.91
CA CYS A 263 2.21 -9.45 -1.62
C CYS A 263 1.89 -10.72 -2.40
N ARG A 264 2.93 -11.51 -2.66
CA ARG A 264 2.79 -12.88 -3.15
C ARG A 264 3.06 -13.85 -2.01
N MET A 265 2.31 -14.94 -1.95
CA MET A 265 2.67 -16.07 -1.11
C MET A 265 3.90 -16.75 -1.73
N PHE A 266 5.01 -16.80 -0.99
CA PHE A 266 6.29 -17.25 -1.53
C PHE A 266 6.33 -18.77 -1.70
N ASP A 267 5.77 -19.50 -0.73
CA ASP A 267 5.60 -20.94 -0.75
C ASP A 267 4.11 -21.29 -0.58
N PRO A 268 3.67 -22.49 -1.02
CA PRO A 268 2.34 -22.99 -0.69
C PRO A 268 2.09 -22.94 0.83
N PRO A 269 0.89 -22.54 1.27
CA PRO A 269 0.55 -22.57 2.69
C PRO A 269 0.74 -23.96 3.28
N THR A 270 1.35 -24.04 4.46
CA THR A 270 1.49 -25.29 5.20
C THR A 270 0.24 -25.51 6.02
N GLU A 271 -0.48 -26.59 5.73
CA GLU A 271 -1.72 -26.97 6.40
C GLU A 271 -1.50 -28.19 7.31
N VAL A 272 -1.84 -28.07 8.59
CA VAL A 272 -1.74 -29.15 9.57
C VAL A 272 -3.11 -29.41 10.21
N PRO A 273 -3.74 -30.58 10.00
CA PRO A 273 -5.01 -30.90 10.64
C PRO A 273 -4.79 -31.06 12.16
N ILE A 274 -5.55 -30.31 12.96
CA ILE A 274 -5.48 -30.39 14.43
C ILE A 274 -6.53 -31.38 14.94
N SER A 275 -7.73 -31.32 14.36
CA SER A 275 -8.81 -32.23 14.68
C SER A 275 -9.75 -32.39 13.49
N ALA A 276 -9.82 -33.61 12.97
CA ALA A 276 -10.79 -33.97 11.95
C ALA A 276 -12.24 -33.87 12.48
N TYR A 277 -12.46 -34.25 13.74
CA TYR A 277 -13.79 -34.22 14.36
C TYR A 277 -14.34 -32.79 14.50
N PHE A 278 -13.48 -31.82 14.84
CA PHE A 278 -13.89 -30.42 15.00
C PHE A 278 -13.68 -29.55 13.74
N GLY A 279 -13.21 -30.14 12.63
CA GLY A 279 -12.90 -29.39 11.40
C GLY A 279 -11.91 -28.24 11.64
N ARG A 280 -10.86 -28.50 12.42
CA ARG A 280 -9.87 -27.48 12.80
C ARG A 280 -8.51 -27.77 12.19
N MET A 281 -7.90 -26.72 11.65
CA MET A 281 -6.60 -26.75 11.01
C MET A 281 -5.69 -25.65 11.56
N SER A 282 -4.39 -25.90 11.52
CA SER A 282 -3.36 -24.87 11.64
C SER A 282 -2.85 -24.56 10.24
N VAL A 283 -2.64 -23.27 9.95
CA VAL A 283 -2.12 -22.83 8.65
C VAL A 283 -0.95 -21.87 8.88
N SER A 284 0.10 -21.96 8.07
CA SER A 284 1.16 -20.94 8.02
C SER A 284 1.50 -20.59 6.57
N ALA A 285 1.74 -19.31 6.31
CA ALA A 285 2.07 -18.79 4.99
C ALA A 285 3.08 -17.64 5.10
N ARG A 286 4.07 -17.66 4.20
CA ARG A 286 5.03 -16.58 4.05
C ARG A 286 4.59 -15.67 2.90
N LEU A 287 4.34 -14.40 3.20
CA LEU A 287 4.01 -13.38 2.21
C LEU A 287 5.20 -12.44 2.00
N VAL A 288 5.49 -12.15 0.75
CA VAL A 288 6.58 -11.25 0.34
C VAL A 288 5.97 -10.13 -0.48
N GLU A 289 6.22 -8.89 -0.06
CA GLU A 289 5.84 -7.70 -0.84
C GLU A 289 6.68 -7.64 -2.12
N VAL A 290 6.01 -7.64 -3.28
CA VAL A 290 6.66 -7.71 -4.60
C VAL A 290 6.61 -6.38 -5.38
N GLY A 291 5.93 -5.37 -4.85
CA GLY A 291 5.70 -4.11 -5.55
C GLY A 291 4.49 -4.17 -6.51
N PRO A 292 3.91 -3.01 -6.89
CA PRO A 292 2.92 -2.88 -7.95
C PRO A 292 3.56 -2.70 -9.34
#